data_AF-A0AAU2WWQ9-F1
#
_entry.id   AF-A0AAU2WWQ9-F1
#
_cell.length_a   1.000
_cell.length_b   1.000
_cell.length_c   1.000
_cell.angle_alpha   90.00
_cell.angle_beta   90.00
_cell.angle_gamma   90.00
#
_symmetry.space_group_name_H-M   'P 1'
#
loop_
_entity.id
_entity.type
_entity.pdbx_description
1 polymer ?
#
loop_
_entity_poly.entity_id
_entity_poly.type
_entity_poly.pdbx_seq_one_letter_code
_entity_poly.pdbx_strand_id
1 'polypeptide(L)'
;MRSSAPPVWDGLSARSPFAHLEAAFAVLAAEPAPLVLAVDGTATALGVLAARGLLPGRSPAADVGADRVWAEILRRSRAGQAAWMVAAAGLALPGLRRTERRFGRLPPDDRDDVQQELLTAFLAAAGTVDTTAAHIARRLLRAADRAGQAWAHRRRIHTAAEHPLHAGAFPGADAAGGAVVGAAPAGHPDLVLARAVHVEVLDASEGELIGATRLGSASCARLAAVSGASSRMLQRRRKRAEERLAGALRDHRV
;
A
#
# COMPACT_ATOMS: atom_id res chain seq x y z
N MET A 1 -45.55 -0.24 -22.78
CA MET A 1 -44.16 -0.75 -22.75
C MET A 1 -43.34 0.20 -21.90
N ARG A 2 -42.92 -0.22 -20.69
CA ARG A 2 -42.12 0.62 -19.79
C ARG A 2 -40.66 0.54 -20.24
N SER A 3 -40.10 1.66 -20.70
CA SER A 3 -38.67 1.81 -20.93
C SER A 3 -37.99 1.94 -19.57
N SER A 4 -37.25 0.91 -19.16
CA SER A 4 -36.41 0.96 -17.97
C SER A 4 -35.09 1.61 -18.37
N ALA A 5 -34.86 2.84 -17.94
CA ALA A 5 -33.52 3.41 -17.97
C ALA A 5 -32.62 2.54 -17.07
N PRO A 6 -31.40 2.16 -17.52
CA PRO A 6 -30.48 1.41 -16.69
C PRO A 6 -30.12 2.24 -15.44
N PRO A 7 -29.93 1.61 -14.27
CA PRO A 7 -29.59 2.31 -13.05
C PRO A 7 -28.26 3.05 -13.22
N VAL A 8 -28.19 4.27 -12.67
CA VAL A 8 -27.05 5.20 -12.73
C VAL A 8 -25.72 4.57 -12.25
N TRP A 9 -25.79 3.43 -11.56
CA TRP A 9 -24.65 2.67 -11.05
C TRP A 9 -23.86 1.90 -12.14
N ASP A 10 -24.44 1.60 -13.30
CA ASP A 10 -23.77 0.83 -14.36
C ASP A 10 -22.54 1.58 -14.95
N GLY A 11 -22.56 2.92 -14.93
CA GLY A 11 -21.43 3.76 -15.36
C GLY A 11 -20.37 4.01 -14.29
N LEU A 12 -20.70 3.78 -13.01
CA LEU A 12 -19.76 3.86 -11.89
C LEU A 12 -18.95 2.56 -11.85
N SER A 13 -19.57 1.40 -11.96
CA SER A 13 -18.89 0.09 -11.87
C SER A 13 -17.76 -0.14 -12.90
N ALA A 14 -17.65 0.66 -13.97
CA ALA A 14 -16.59 0.56 -14.98
C ALA A 14 -15.33 1.40 -14.68
N ARG A 15 -15.36 2.27 -13.66
CA ARG A 15 -14.23 3.15 -13.33
C ARG A 15 -13.42 2.56 -12.17
N SER A 16 -12.09 2.61 -12.31
CA SER A 16 -11.20 2.24 -11.21
C SER A 16 -11.45 3.13 -9.97
N PRO A 17 -11.14 2.67 -8.74
CA PRO A 17 -11.33 3.46 -7.52
C PRO A 17 -10.68 4.86 -7.57
N PHE A 18 -9.48 4.98 -8.16
CA PHE A 18 -8.84 6.28 -8.33
C PHE A 18 -9.56 7.17 -9.33
N ALA A 19 -10.14 6.62 -10.40
CA ALA A 19 -10.92 7.39 -11.36
C ALA A 19 -12.23 7.92 -10.75
N HIS A 20 -12.86 7.17 -9.84
CA HIS A 20 -13.99 7.65 -9.05
C HIS A 20 -13.62 8.83 -8.14
N LEU A 21 -12.53 8.68 -7.40
CA LEU A 21 -12.03 9.71 -6.52
C LEU A 21 -11.65 10.99 -7.30
N GLU A 22 -11.02 10.84 -8.46
CA GLU A 22 -10.67 11.96 -9.34
C GLU A 22 -11.93 12.71 -9.82
N ALA A 23 -12.98 12.00 -10.23
CA ALA A 23 -14.24 12.60 -10.63
C ALA A 23 -14.93 13.33 -9.47
N ALA A 24 -14.98 12.73 -8.27
CA ALA A 24 -15.55 13.36 -7.09
C ALA A 24 -14.76 14.61 -6.65
N PHE A 25 -13.43 14.53 -6.70
CA PHE A 25 -12.55 15.67 -6.40
C PHE A 25 -12.72 16.81 -7.41
N ALA A 26 -12.88 16.48 -8.70
CA ALA A 26 -13.10 17.47 -9.74
C ALA A 26 -14.37 18.30 -9.49
N VAL A 27 -15.46 17.67 -9.02
CA VAL A 27 -16.69 18.38 -8.62
C VAL A 27 -16.43 19.39 -7.50
N LEU A 28 -15.61 19.03 -6.50
CA LEU A 28 -15.28 19.94 -5.40
C LEU A 28 -14.33 21.07 -5.80
N ALA A 29 -13.54 20.89 -6.85
CA ALA A 29 -12.58 21.87 -7.33
C ALA A 29 -13.14 22.82 -8.39
N ALA A 30 -14.31 22.50 -8.97
CA ALA A 30 -14.89 23.23 -10.08
C ALA A 30 -15.72 24.46 -9.67
N GLU A 31 -15.77 25.43 -10.58
CA GLU A 31 -16.69 26.59 -10.53
C GLU A 31 -18.16 26.16 -10.73
N PRO A 32 -19.16 26.96 -10.30
CA PRO A 32 -19.09 28.32 -9.73
C PRO A 32 -18.91 28.36 -8.20
N ALA A 33 -18.79 27.20 -7.54
CA ALA A 33 -18.70 27.11 -6.09
C ALA A 33 -17.60 26.12 -5.67
N PRO A 34 -16.32 26.42 -5.97
CA PRO A 34 -15.23 25.56 -5.58
C PRO A 34 -15.12 25.51 -4.06
N LEU A 35 -14.74 24.35 -3.52
CA LEU A 35 -14.47 24.23 -2.09
C LEU A 35 -13.23 25.06 -1.73
N VAL A 36 -13.36 25.96 -0.75
CA VAL A 36 -12.31 26.89 -0.33
C VAL A 36 -11.79 26.54 1.06
N LEU A 37 -10.48 26.38 1.17
CA LEU A 37 -9.78 26.17 2.43
C LEU A 37 -9.24 27.51 2.93
N ALA A 38 -9.55 27.86 4.18
CA ALA A 38 -8.96 29.02 4.84
C ALA A 38 -7.95 28.56 5.90
N VAL A 39 -6.69 28.98 5.76
CA VAL A 39 -5.59 28.70 6.72
C VAL A 39 -4.87 30.01 7.00
N ASP A 40 -4.66 30.35 8.27
CA ASP A 40 -3.95 31.56 8.71
C ASP A 40 -4.48 32.84 8.02
N GLY A 41 -5.80 32.96 7.87
CA GLY A 41 -6.47 34.10 7.21
C GLY A 41 -6.40 34.10 5.68
N THR A 42 -5.72 33.14 5.05
CA THR A 42 -5.63 33.01 3.59
C THR A 42 -6.62 31.98 3.08
N ALA A 43 -7.56 32.42 2.23
CA ALA A 43 -8.52 31.56 1.54
C ALA A 43 -7.95 31.08 0.19
N THR A 44 -7.89 29.77 -0.02
CA THR A 44 -7.38 29.16 -1.27
C THR A 44 -8.37 28.11 -1.78
N ALA A 45 -8.77 28.21 -3.05
CA ALA A 45 -9.61 27.22 -3.70
C ALA A 45 -8.89 25.86 -3.86
N LEU A 46 -9.63 24.76 -3.77
CA LEU A 46 -9.10 23.40 -3.89
C LEU A 46 -8.32 23.16 -5.19
N GLY A 47 -8.80 23.69 -6.32
CA GLY A 47 -8.10 23.57 -7.61
C GLY A 47 -6.71 24.19 -7.61
N VAL A 48 -6.54 25.31 -6.89
CA VAL A 48 -5.23 25.97 -6.72
C VAL A 48 -4.31 25.14 -5.83
N LEU A 49 -4.84 24.55 -4.75
CA LEU A 49 -4.08 23.64 -3.89
C LEU A 49 -3.60 22.40 -4.66
N ALA A 50 -4.44 21.84 -5.53
CA ALA A 50 -4.08 20.73 -6.39
C ALA A 50 -2.94 21.11 -7.36
N ALA A 51 -3.04 22.27 -8.02
CA ALA A 51 -2.02 22.77 -8.93
C ALA A 51 -0.67 23.02 -8.25
N ARG A 52 -0.67 23.45 -6.98
CA ARG A 52 0.56 23.65 -6.20
C ARG A 52 1.29 22.35 -5.87
N GLY A 53 0.57 21.22 -5.86
CA GLY A 53 1.12 19.91 -5.54
C GLY A 53 1.72 19.88 -4.14
N LEU A 54 0.88 19.72 -3.12
CA LEU A 54 1.21 19.64 -1.68
C LEU A 54 1.97 18.34 -1.31
N LEU A 55 2.86 17.90 -2.17
CA LEU A 55 3.71 16.74 -1.98
C LEU A 55 4.95 17.15 -1.16
N PRO A 56 5.42 16.28 -0.25
CA PRO A 56 6.55 16.57 0.62
C PRO A 56 7.86 16.74 -0.16
N GLY A 57 8.78 17.56 0.37
CA GLY A 57 10.20 17.54 -0.02
C GLY A 57 10.67 18.64 -0.97
N ARG A 58 9.98 19.79 -1.03
CA ARG A 58 10.47 20.97 -1.79
C ARG A 58 11.43 21.85 -0.97
N SER A 59 11.11 22.11 0.30
CA SER A 59 11.89 22.93 1.25
C SER A 59 11.27 22.80 2.65
N PRO A 60 12.03 22.94 3.76
CA PRO A 60 11.46 22.92 5.12
C PRO A 60 10.30 23.90 5.33
N ALA A 61 10.39 25.12 4.82
CA ALA A 61 9.31 26.10 4.95
C ALA A 61 8.06 25.72 4.14
N ALA A 62 8.26 25.15 2.95
CA ALA A 62 7.17 24.63 2.12
C ALA A 62 6.49 23.41 2.78
N ASP A 63 7.27 22.56 3.45
CA ASP A 63 6.76 21.41 4.19
C ASP A 63 5.92 21.85 5.40
N VAL A 64 6.34 22.88 6.16
CA VAL A 64 5.55 23.46 7.27
C VAL A 64 4.23 24.05 6.76
N GLY A 65 4.25 24.81 5.67
CA GLY A 65 3.04 25.36 5.06
C GLY A 65 2.09 24.27 4.57
N ALA A 66 2.63 23.21 3.96
CA ALA A 66 1.85 22.05 3.53
C ALA A 66 1.24 21.33 4.74
N ASP A 67 1.98 21.15 5.84
CA ASP A 67 1.46 20.50 7.04
C ASP A 67 0.29 21.28 7.66
N ARG A 68 0.32 22.62 7.68
CA ARG A 68 -0.83 23.41 8.14
C ARG A 68 -2.07 23.21 7.28
N VAL A 69 -1.89 23.19 5.96
CA VAL A 69 -2.97 22.91 5.01
C VAL A 69 -3.57 21.51 5.24
N TRP A 70 -2.71 20.49 5.37
CA TRP A 70 -3.15 19.13 5.67
C TRP A 70 -3.85 19.01 7.03
N ALA A 71 -3.32 19.67 8.06
CA ALA A 71 -3.93 19.68 9.39
C ALA A 71 -5.35 20.27 9.37
N GLU A 72 -5.55 21.40 8.69
CA GLU A 72 -6.88 22.03 8.61
C GLU A 72 -7.88 21.18 7.81
N ILE A 73 -7.45 20.59 6.67
CA ILE A 73 -8.30 19.68 5.89
C ILE A 73 -8.75 18.50 6.77
N LEU A 74 -7.82 17.87 7.48
CA LEU A 74 -8.12 16.73 8.34
C LEU A 74 -9.00 17.12 9.53
N ARG A 75 -8.80 18.31 10.10
CA ARG A 75 -9.66 18.85 11.16
C ARG A 75 -11.11 18.99 10.68
N ARG A 76 -11.34 19.60 9.52
CA ARG A 76 -12.70 19.77 8.95
C ARG A 76 -13.34 18.43 8.59
N SER A 77 -12.56 17.53 7.99
CA SER A 77 -12.99 16.17 7.68
C SER A 77 -13.47 15.43 8.94
N ARG A 78 -12.68 15.45 10.01
CA ARG A 78 -13.02 14.81 11.30
C ARG A 78 -14.19 15.48 12.02
N ALA A 79 -14.47 16.75 11.73
CA ALA A 79 -15.65 17.45 12.23
C ALA A 79 -16.95 17.09 11.49
N GLY A 80 -16.95 16.04 10.64
CA GLY A 80 -18.14 15.53 9.95
C GLY A 80 -18.41 16.16 8.59
N GLN A 81 -17.52 17.02 8.10
CA GLN A 81 -17.68 17.64 6.79
C GLN A 81 -17.07 16.73 5.71
N ALA A 82 -17.84 15.73 5.25
CA ALA A 82 -17.39 14.66 4.37
C ALA A 82 -16.66 15.11 3.09
N ALA A 83 -17.02 16.28 2.54
CA ALA A 83 -16.34 16.87 1.38
C ALA A 83 -14.82 17.06 1.61
N TRP A 84 -14.39 17.33 2.84
CA TRP A 84 -12.96 17.48 3.17
C TRP A 84 -12.20 16.17 3.18
N MET A 85 -12.86 15.03 3.40
CA MET A 85 -12.21 13.72 3.23
C MET A 85 -11.93 13.43 1.75
N VAL A 86 -12.90 13.74 0.88
CA VAL A 86 -12.73 13.63 -0.58
C VAL A 86 -11.65 14.60 -1.06
N ALA A 87 -11.62 15.83 -0.53
CA ALA A 87 -10.56 16.81 -0.79
C ALA A 87 -9.17 16.26 -0.43
N ALA A 88 -9.03 15.70 0.78
CA ALA A 88 -7.78 15.11 1.26
C ALA A 88 -7.30 13.99 0.33
N ALA A 89 -8.19 13.05 -0.01
CA ALA A 89 -7.86 11.92 -0.86
C ALA A 89 -7.52 12.37 -2.30
N GLY A 90 -8.25 13.33 -2.86
CA GLY A 90 -7.98 13.88 -4.19
C GLY A 90 -6.64 14.62 -4.27
N LEU A 91 -6.29 15.42 -3.26
CA LEU A 91 -4.98 16.07 -3.16
C LEU A 91 -3.83 15.06 -3.02
N ALA A 92 -4.07 13.89 -2.41
CA ALA A 92 -3.09 12.81 -2.30
C ALA A 92 -2.97 11.96 -3.57
N LEU A 93 -3.92 12.06 -4.51
CA LEU A 93 -4.02 11.16 -5.65
C LEU A 93 -2.74 11.05 -6.50
N PRO A 94 -1.98 12.14 -6.78
CA PRO A 94 -0.71 12.01 -7.48
C PRO A 94 0.31 11.15 -6.72
N GLY A 95 0.32 11.23 -5.39
CA GLY A 95 1.16 10.41 -4.51
C GLY A 95 0.70 8.95 -4.48
N LEU A 96 -0.61 8.71 -4.38
CA LEU A 96 -1.19 7.37 -4.42
C LEU A 96 -0.93 6.66 -5.75
N ARG A 97 -1.09 7.36 -6.89
CA ARG A 97 -0.73 6.85 -8.22
C ARG A 97 0.76 6.53 -8.33
N ARG A 98 1.63 7.32 -7.69
CA ARG A 98 3.07 7.02 -7.64
C ARG A 98 3.35 5.75 -6.84
N THR A 99 2.63 5.52 -5.74
CA THR A 99 2.71 4.29 -4.96
C THR A 99 2.22 3.09 -5.77
N GLU A 100 1.05 3.17 -6.39
CA GLU A 100 0.48 2.14 -7.26
C GLU A 100 1.45 1.69 -8.36
N ARG A 101 2.10 2.64 -9.05
CA ARG A 101 3.07 2.35 -10.12
C ARG A 101 4.26 1.48 -9.68
N ARG A 102 4.58 1.40 -8.38
CA ARG A 102 5.67 0.55 -7.86
C ARG A 102 5.36 -0.94 -7.96
N PHE A 103 4.09 -1.31 -8.12
CA PHE A 103 3.67 -2.70 -8.29
C PHE A 103 3.72 -3.15 -9.76
N GLY A 104 4.13 -2.26 -10.68
CA GLY A 104 4.27 -2.58 -12.10
C GLY A 104 2.92 -2.61 -12.82
N ARG A 105 2.87 -3.37 -13.93
CA ARG A 105 1.65 -3.54 -14.71
C ARG A 105 0.82 -4.67 -14.09
N LEU A 106 -0.36 -4.33 -13.60
CA LEU A 106 -1.31 -5.26 -12.99
C LEU A 106 -2.47 -5.55 -13.95
N PRO A 107 -3.07 -6.76 -13.89
CA PRO A 107 -4.40 -7.00 -14.43
C PRO A 107 -5.42 -5.95 -13.91
N PRO A 108 -6.50 -5.64 -14.65
CA PRO A 108 -7.49 -4.67 -14.22
C PRO A 108 -8.05 -4.91 -12.82
N ASP A 109 -8.39 -6.16 -12.49
CA ASP A 109 -8.95 -6.52 -11.18
C ASP A 109 -7.94 -6.30 -10.05
N ASP A 110 -6.72 -6.82 -10.21
CA ASP A 110 -5.61 -6.60 -9.26
C ASP A 110 -5.27 -5.11 -9.08
N ARG A 111 -5.37 -4.33 -10.16
CA ARG A 111 -5.15 -2.89 -10.11
C ARG A 111 -6.23 -2.22 -9.27
N ASP A 112 -7.48 -2.58 -9.48
CA ASP A 112 -8.60 -1.98 -8.76
C ASP A 112 -8.55 -2.39 -7.27
N ASP A 113 -8.20 -3.64 -6.97
CA ASP A 113 -7.95 -4.13 -5.60
C ASP A 113 -6.83 -3.35 -4.90
N VAL A 114 -5.67 -3.17 -5.53
CA VAL A 114 -4.58 -2.42 -4.92
C VAL A 114 -4.97 -0.95 -4.73
N GLN A 115 -5.70 -0.34 -5.66
CA GLN A 115 -6.21 1.02 -5.50
C GLN A 115 -7.17 1.14 -4.30
N GLN A 116 -8.05 0.17 -4.09
CA GLN A 116 -8.93 0.12 -2.91
C GLN A 116 -8.13 0.00 -1.61
N GLU A 117 -7.13 -0.87 -1.56
CA GLU A 117 -6.25 -1.04 -0.39
C GLU A 117 -5.47 0.24 -0.07
N LEU A 118 -4.88 0.88 -1.08
CA LEU A 118 -4.17 2.14 -0.94
C LEU A 118 -5.09 3.25 -0.42
N LEU A 119 -6.29 3.38 -1.00
CA LEU A 119 -7.25 4.40 -0.60
C LEU A 119 -7.80 4.14 0.81
N THR A 120 -8.15 2.90 1.13
CA THR A 120 -8.67 2.51 2.46
C THR A 120 -7.64 2.82 3.55
N ALA A 121 -6.39 2.44 3.34
CA ALA A 121 -5.32 2.72 4.30
C ALA A 121 -5.02 4.23 4.43
N PHE A 122 -5.11 4.97 3.33
CA PHE A 122 -5.00 6.44 3.37
C PHE A 122 -6.12 7.06 4.21
N LEU A 123 -7.38 6.67 3.98
CA LEU A 123 -8.54 7.19 4.69
C LEU A 123 -8.51 6.83 6.18
N ALA A 124 -8.15 5.59 6.52
CA ALA A 124 -7.97 5.16 7.91
C ALA A 124 -6.87 5.97 8.62
N ALA A 125 -5.75 6.23 7.94
CA ALA A 125 -4.68 7.07 8.46
C ALA A 125 -5.13 8.55 8.58
N ALA A 126 -5.91 9.07 7.63
CA ALA A 126 -6.47 10.41 7.68
C ALA A 126 -7.40 10.60 8.89
N GLY A 127 -8.11 9.54 9.31
CA GLY A 127 -8.94 9.55 10.52
C GLY A 127 -8.14 9.64 11.83
N THR A 128 -6.88 9.20 11.86
CA THR A 128 -6.15 8.94 13.12
C THR A 128 -4.78 9.60 13.24
N VAL A 129 -4.19 10.09 12.14
CA VAL A 129 -2.85 10.70 12.15
C VAL A 129 -2.81 11.91 13.08
N ASP A 130 -1.72 12.04 13.83
CA ASP A 130 -1.42 13.24 14.61
C ASP A 130 -1.15 14.44 13.68
N THR A 131 -2.04 15.43 13.74
CA THR A 131 -1.99 16.65 12.93
C THR A 131 -1.07 17.73 13.49
N THR A 132 -0.49 17.52 14.68
CA THR A 132 0.49 18.45 15.27
C THR A 132 1.93 18.11 14.86
N ALA A 133 2.14 16.90 14.34
CA ALA A 133 3.43 16.42 13.91
C ALA A 133 3.76 16.79 12.47
N ALA A 134 5.06 16.90 12.19
CA ALA A 134 5.56 17.22 10.86
C ALA A 134 5.33 16.10 9.82
N HIS A 135 5.27 16.51 8.56
CA HIS A 135 5.15 15.70 7.36
C HIS A 135 3.89 14.84 7.29
N ILE A 136 2.73 15.42 7.56
CA ILE A 136 1.43 14.75 7.61
C ILE A 136 1.16 13.98 6.32
N ALA A 137 1.29 14.63 5.16
CA ALA A 137 1.08 14.02 3.85
C ALA A 137 1.96 12.77 3.64
N ARG A 138 3.23 12.85 4.06
CA ARG A 138 4.18 11.74 3.95
C ARG A 138 3.77 10.57 4.84
N ARG A 139 3.24 10.83 6.04
CA ARG A 139 2.76 9.78 6.95
C ARG A 139 1.54 9.08 6.38
N LEU A 140 0.60 9.83 5.79
CA LEU A 140 -0.57 9.27 5.11
C LEU A 140 -0.16 8.39 3.92
N LEU A 141 0.71 8.90 3.04
CA LEU A 141 1.20 8.13 1.88
C LEU A 141 2.03 6.91 2.29
N ARG A 142 2.74 6.96 3.43
CA ARG A 142 3.42 5.78 3.99
C ARG A 142 2.44 4.75 4.56
N ALA A 143 1.27 5.15 5.05
CA ALA A 143 0.24 4.20 5.44
C ALA A 143 -0.31 3.46 4.22
N ALA A 144 -0.62 4.19 3.15
CA ALA A 144 -1.02 3.61 1.87
C ALA A 144 0.06 2.67 1.29
N ASP A 145 1.32 3.11 1.22
CA ASP A 145 2.44 2.29 0.71
C ASP A 145 2.58 0.97 1.48
N ARG A 146 2.45 0.98 2.82
CA ARG A 146 2.46 -0.25 3.62
C ARG A 146 1.31 -1.20 3.27
N ALA A 147 0.10 -0.68 3.08
CA ALA A 147 -1.05 -1.50 2.69
C ALA A 147 -0.86 -2.10 1.29
N GLY A 148 -0.34 -1.33 0.33
CA GLY A 148 -0.01 -1.83 -1.00
C GLY A 148 1.04 -2.94 -0.97
N GLN A 149 2.07 -2.82 -0.13
CA GLN A 149 3.06 -3.89 0.06
C GLN A 149 2.45 -5.15 0.68
N ALA A 150 1.55 -5.00 1.67
CA ALA A 150 0.83 -6.12 2.27
C ALA A 150 -0.13 -6.79 1.27
N TRP A 151 -0.82 -6.02 0.43
CA TRP A 151 -1.60 -6.54 -0.70
C TRP A 151 -0.72 -7.34 -1.67
N ALA A 152 0.40 -6.78 -2.11
CA ALA A 152 1.30 -7.45 -3.05
C ALA A 152 1.87 -8.75 -2.47
N HIS A 153 2.15 -8.77 -1.18
CA HIS A 153 2.55 -9.98 -0.46
C HIS A 153 1.44 -11.04 -0.47
N ARG A 154 0.21 -10.69 -0.09
CA ARG A 154 -0.95 -11.60 -0.12
C ARG A 154 -1.25 -12.12 -1.52
N ARG A 155 -1.19 -11.25 -2.54
CA ARG A 155 -1.45 -11.62 -3.94
C ARG A 155 -0.43 -12.65 -4.44
N ARG A 156 0.86 -12.46 -4.16
CA ARG A 156 1.92 -13.43 -4.51
C ARG A 156 1.69 -14.79 -3.88
N ILE A 157 1.31 -14.84 -2.60
CA ILE A 157 0.98 -16.09 -1.91
C ILE A 157 -0.22 -16.76 -2.58
N HIS A 158 -1.28 -15.99 -2.90
CA HIS A 158 -2.48 -16.53 -3.52
C HIS A 158 -2.20 -17.11 -4.92
N THR A 159 -1.51 -16.36 -5.79
CA THR A 159 -1.13 -16.85 -7.12
C THR A 159 -0.26 -18.10 -7.06
N ALA A 160 0.66 -18.19 -6.09
CA ALA A 160 1.47 -19.39 -5.89
C ALA A 160 0.64 -20.61 -5.44
N ALA A 161 -0.46 -20.39 -4.70
CA ALA A 161 -1.38 -21.43 -4.29
C ALA A 161 -2.35 -21.86 -5.42
N GLU A 162 -2.77 -20.92 -6.28
CA GLU A 162 -3.65 -21.19 -7.43
C GLU A 162 -2.93 -21.92 -8.57
N HIS A 163 -1.62 -21.70 -8.72
CA HIS A 163 -0.80 -22.39 -9.72
C HIS A 163 0.44 -23.08 -9.12
N PRO A 164 0.26 -24.22 -8.41
CA PRO A 164 1.38 -24.99 -7.88
C PRO A 164 2.36 -25.53 -8.94
N LEU A 165 1.93 -25.59 -10.21
CA LEU A 165 2.64 -26.29 -11.30
C LEU A 165 3.24 -25.37 -12.39
N HIS A 166 3.14 -24.05 -12.29
CA HIS A 166 3.73 -23.13 -13.29
C HIS A 166 4.99 -22.38 -12.82
N ALA A 167 5.62 -22.84 -11.73
CA ALA A 167 6.96 -22.40 -11.35
C ALA A 167 8.10 -23.04 -12.20
N GLY A 168 7.76 -23.69 -13.31
CA GLY A 168 8.72 -24.37 -14.19
C GLY A 168 8.22 -24.47 -15.64
N ALA A 169 8.21 -23.35 -16.36
CA ALA A 169 8.21 -23.36 -17.83
C ALA A 169 8.59 -21.96 -18.35
N PHE A 170 9.88 -21.69 -18.51
CA PHE A 170 10.33 -20.80 -19.59
C PHE A 170 10.45 -21.67 -20.85
N PRO A 171 9.89 -21.25 -22.01
CA PRO A 171 10.17 -21.93 -23.27
C PRO A 171 11.60 -21.58 -23.70
N GLY A 172 12.48 -22.57 -23.68
CA GLY A 172 13.83 -22.46 -24.25
C GLY A 172 14.91 -23.10 -23.40
N ALA A 173 14.96 -24.43 -23.33
CA ALA A 173 16.18 -25.18 -23.06
C ALA A 173 15.92 -26.65 -23.39
N ASP A 174 16.24 -27.02 -24.62
CA ASP A 174 16.13 -28.38 -25.10
C ASP A 174 17.27 -29.23 -24.51
N ALA A 175 16.87 -30.35 -23.91
CA ALA A 175 17.54 -31.66 -23.82
C ALA A 175 19.01 -31.78 -23.35
N ALA A 176 19.21 -32.43 -22.18
CA ALA A 176 19.97 -33.68 -22.06
C ALA A 176 19.77 -34.30 -20.65
N GLY A 177 19.70 -35.62 -20.57
CA GLY A 177 19.15 -36.40 -19.45
C GLY A 177 19.94 -36.46 -18.14
N GLY A 178 19.27 -36.91 -17.07
CA GLY A 178 19.87 -37.28 -15.79
C GLY A 178 18.88 -37.18 -14.62
N ALA A 179 18.71 -38.26 -13.86
CA ALA A 179 17.70 -38.42 -12.81
C ALA A 179 17.95 -37.62 -11.51
N VAL A 180 16.84 -37.14 -10.92
CA VAL A 180 16.48 -36.91 -9.49
C VAL A 180 17.61 -36.72 -8.46
N VAL A 181 17.65 -35.56 -7.76
CA VAL A 181 17.51 -35.39 -6.28
C VAL A 181 17.50 -33.87 -5.96
N GLY A 182 16.50 -33.47 -5.15
CA GLY A 182 16.31 -32.19 -4.45
C GLY A 182 17.29 -31.03 -4.66
N ALA A 183 16.94 -30.10 -5.54
CA ALA A 183 17.36 -28.72 -5.43
C ALA A 183 16.12 -27.84 -5.65
N ALA A 184 15.56 -27.29 -4.58
CA ALA A 184 14.52 -26.28 -4.65
C ALA A 184 14.99 -25.13 -5.57
N PRO A 185 14.15 -24.61 -6.48
CA PRO A 185 14.60 -23.65 -7.48
C PRO A 185 15.02 -22.35 -6.81
N ALA A 186 16.34 -22.16 -6.71
CA ALA A 186 16.98 -20.92 -6.31
C ALA A 186 16.66 -19.84 -7.35
N GLY A 187 15.89 -18.83 -6.93
CA GLY A 187 15.67 -17.64 -7.75
C GLY A 187 15.31 -16.40 -6.93
N HIS A 188 14.54 -16.55 -5.85
CA HIS A 188 14.18 -15.42 -4.99
C HIS A 188 14.11 -15.83 -3.51
N PRO A 189 14.78 -15.11 -2.58
CA PRO A 189 14.79 -15.47 -1.16
C PRO A 189 13.40 -15.43 -0.50
N ASP A 190 12.44 -14.69 -1.06
CA ASP A 190 11.04 -14.75 -0.60
C ASP A 190 10.36 -16.09 -0.89
N LEU A 191 10.77 -16.81 -1.95
CA LEU A 191 10.24 -18.15 -2.26
C LEU A 191 10.68 -19.17 -1.22
N VAL A 192 11.89 -19.02 -0.68
CA VAL A 192 12.40 -19.83 0.43
C VAL A 192 11.57 -19.59 1.70
N LEU A 193 11.22 -18.33 1.99
CA LEU A 193 10.36 -18.01 3.14
C LEU A 193 8.94 -18.55 2.96
N ALA A 194 8.36 -18.40 1.75
CA ALA A 194 7.04 -18.95 1.45
C ALA A 194 7.01 -20.48 1.57
N ARG A 195 8.04 -21.16 1.06
CA ARG A 195 8.20 -22.61 1.21
C ARG A 195 8.33 -23.01 2.68
N ALA A 196 9.14 -22.30 3.45
CA ALA A 196 9.33 -22.56 4.89
C ALA A 196 8.03 -22.38 5.70
N VAL A 197 7.15 -21.45 5.32
CA VAL A 197 5.81 -21.32 5.92
C VAL A 197 4.92 -22.48 5.51
N HIS A 198 4.93 -22.84 4.23
CA HIS A 198 4.11 -23.93 3.70
C HIS A 198 4.45 -25.29 4.33
N VAL A 199 5.73 -25.56 4.60
CA VAL A 199 6.18 -26.78 5.30
C VAL A 199 6.26 -26.61 6.82
N GLU A 200 5.65 -25.55 7.37
CA GLU A 200 5.49 -25.28 8.80
C GLU A 200 6.80 -25.15 9.60
N VAL A 201 7.92 -24.89 8.93
CA VAL A 201 9.19 -24.52 9.58
C VAL A 201 9.10 -23.12 10.19
N LEU A 202 8.33 -22.24 9.54
CA LEU A 202 7.98 -20.90 9.99
C LEU A 202 6.46 -20.77 10.09
N ASP A 203 5.98 -19.95 11.03
CA ASP A 203 4.62 -19.44 10.93
C ASP A 203 4.55 -18.24 9.95
N ALA A 204 3.36 -17.89 9.47
CA ALA A 204 3.17 -16.81 8.50
C ALA A 204 3.72 -15.45 9.00
N SER A 205 3.55 -15.16 10.29
CA SER A 205 4.04 -13.92 10.90
C SER A 205 5.56 -13.89 11.09
N GLU A 206 6.20 -15.06 11.20
CA GLU A 206 7.65 -15.21 11.24
C GLU A 206 8.27 -15.07 9.84
N GLY A 207 7.63 -15.66 8.82
CA GLY A 207 7.98 -15.43 7.42
C GLY A 207 7.90 -13.95 7.06
N GLU A 208 6.82 -13.27 7.47
CA GLU A 208 6.66 -11.84 7.28
C GLU A 208 7.71 -11.02 8.05
N LEU A 209 8.01 -11.38 9.31
CA LEU A 209 9.01 -10.70 10.13
C LEU A 209 10.43 -10.82 9.53
N ILE A 210 10.80 -11.99 9.00
CA ILE A 210 12.09 -12.20 8.33
C ILE A 210 12.10 -11.45 7.01
N GLY A 211 11.07 -11.60 6.17
CA GLY A 211 10.96 -10.92 4.88
C GLY A 211 11.05 -9.40 5.03
N ALA A 212 10.25 -8.81 5.92
CA ALA A 212 10.23 -7.36 6.14
C ALA A 212 11.58 -6.79 6.63
N THR A 213 12.37 -7.57 7.36
CA THR A 213 13.59 -7.08 8.02
C THR A 213 14.91 -7.53 7.38
N ARG A 214 14.92 -8.59 6.58
CA ARG A 214 16.10 -9.10 5.86
C ARG A 214 16.05 -8.85 4.37
N LEU A 215 14.86 -8.90 3.78
CA LEU A 215 14.65 -8.69 2.35
C LEU A 215 14.06 -7.30 2.08
N GLY A 216 13.35 -6.73 3.05
CA GLY A 216 12.87 -5.35 3.09
C GLY A 216 13.76 -4.40 3.90
N SER A 217 13.31 -3.14 3.99
CA SER A 217 14.03 -2.06 4.71
C SER A 217 13.49 -1.80 6.13
N ALA A 218 12.75 -2.74 6.73
CA ALA A 218 12.17 -2.56 8.05
C ALA A 218 13.14 -2.92 9.18
N SER A 219 13.15 -2.11 10.24
CA SER A 219 13.82 -2.48 11.49
C SER A 219 12.83 -3.11 12.48
N CYS A 220 13.31 -4.00 13.34
CA CYS A 220 12.50 -4.56 14.42
C CYS A 220 11.95 -3.46 15.36
N ALA A 221 12.69 -2.37 15.55
CA ALA A 221 12.23 -1.23 16.34
C ALA A 221 11.03 -0.52 15.69
N ARG A 222 11.06 -0.35 14.36
CA ARG A 222 9.96 0.24 13.61
C ARG A 222 8.72 -0.66 13.60
N LEU A 223 8.91 -1.97 13.43
CA LEU A 223 7.80 -2.94 13.47
C LEU A 223 7.17 -3.02 14.87
N ALA A 224 7.99 -3.00 15.92
CA ALA A 224 7.56 -2.97 17.31
C ALA A 224 6.68 -1.76 17.63
N ALA A 225 7.09 -0.57 17.18
CA ALA A 225 6.32 0.65 17.36
C ALA A 225 4.94 0.62 16.66
N VAL A 226 4.80 -0.17 15.59
CA VAL A 226 3.54 -0.32 14.85
C VAL A 226 2.63 -1.40 15.44
N SER A 227 3.20 -2.47 15.99
CA SER A 227 2.45 -3.63 16.51
C SER A 227 2.23 -3.62 18.03
N GLY A 228 2.68 -2.58 18.74
CA GLY A 228 2.60 -2.52 20.21
C GLY A 228 3.52 -3.52 20.93
N ALA A 229 4.40 -4.19 20.18
CA ALA A 229 5.35 -5.18 20.66
C ALA A 229 6.63 -4.52 21.18
N SER A 230 7.41 -5.23 22.01
CA SER A 230 8.76 -4.77 22.32
C SER A 230 9.74 -5.09 21.19
N SER A 231 10.63 -4.15 20.86
CA SER A 231 11.70 -4.35 19.85
C SER A 231 12.57 -5.56 20.18
N ARG A 232 12.87 -5.79 21.46
CA ARG A 232 13.64 -6.94 21.94
C ARG A 232 12.90 -8.27 21.73
N MET A 233 11.58 -8.30 21.90
CA MET A 233 10.76 -9.48 21.62
C MET A 233 10.78 -9.82 20.12
N LEU A 234 10.59 -8.83 19.23
CA LEU A 234 10.66 -9.07 17.79
C LEU A 234 12.05 -9.53 17.34
N GLN A 235 13.13 -8.96 17.88
CA GLN A 235 14.49 -9.42 17.58
C GLN A 235 14.71 -10.88 18.01
N ARG A 236 14.23 -11.26 19.20
CA ARG A 236 14.33 -12.65 19.69
C ARG A 236 13.49 -13.61 18.85
N ARG A 237 12.26 -13.22 18.48
CA ARG A 237 11.38 -14.02 17.63
C ARG A 237 12.00 -14.22 16.25
N ARG A 238 12.49 -13.15 15.62
CA ARG A 238 13.21 -13.22 14.35
C ARG A 238 14.42 -14.14 14.43
N LYS A 239 15.25 -14.00 15.46
CA LYS A 239 16.45 -14.84 15.63
C LYS A 239 16.12 -16.33 15.70
N ARG A 240 15.10 -16.72 16.49
CA ARG A 240 14.66 -18.13 16.60
C ARG A 240 14.11 -18.66 15.28
N ALA A 241 13.34 -17.84 14.57
CA ALA A 241 12.81 -18.18 13.25
C ALA A 241 13.94 -18.35 12.23
N GLU A 242 14.95 -17.46 12.23
CA GLU A 242 16.16 -17.57 11.39
C GLU A 242 16.95 -18.86 11.70
N GLU A 243 17.08 -19.23 12.98
CA GLU A 243 17.74 -20.47 13.41
C GLU A 243 17.00 -21.72 12.90
N ARG A 244 15.67 -21.75 13.00
CA ARG A 244 14.85 -22.86 12.46
C ARG A 244 14.94 -22.94 10.93
N LEU A 245 14.88 -21.80 10.25
CA LEU A 245 15.01 -21.72 8.79
C LEU A 245 16.39 -22.23 8.34
N ALA A 246 17.47 -21.81 9.01
CA ALA A 246 18.82 -22.26 8.71
C ALA A 246 19.03 -23.77 9.00
N GLY A 247 18.34 -24.32 10.01
CA GLY A 247 18.28 -25.77 10.22
C GLY A 247 17.58 -26.47 9.05
N ALA A 248 16.38 -26.03 8.70
CA ALA A 248 15.61 -26.64 7.62
C ALA A 248 16.28 -26.57 6.24
N LEU A 249 17.01 -25.49 5.95
CA LEU A 249 17.81 -25.37 4.73
C LEU A 249 18.98 -26.35 4.68
N ARG A 250 19.66 -26.58 5.82
CA ARG A 250 20.73 -27.58 5.93
C ARG A 250 20.21 -29.00 5.80
N ASP A 251 19.00 -29.24 6.30
CA ASP A 251 18.33 -30.54 6.24
C ASP A 251 17.57 -30.78 4.93
N HIS A 252 17.67 -29.87 3.95
CA HIS A 252 16.96 -29.91 2.67
C HIS A 252 15.43 -30.04 2.78
N ARG A 253 14.84 -29.53 3.87
CA ARG A 253 13.39 -29.54 4.12
C ARG A 253 12.68 -28.34 3.49
N VAL A 254 13.43 -27.32 3.06
CA VAL A 254 12.97 -26.08 2.42
C VAL A 254 13.78 -25.86 1.15
#